data_AF-A0A9P6MX85-F1
#
_entry.id   AF-A0A9P6MX85-F1
#
_cell.length_a   1.000
_cell.length_b   1.000
_cell.length_c   1.000
_cell.angle_alpha   90.00
_cell.angle_beta   90.00
_cell.angle_gamma   90.00
#
_symmetry.space_group_name_H-M   'P 1'
#
loop_
_entity.id
_entity.type
_entity.pdbx_description
1 polymer ?
#
loop_
_entity_poly.entity_id
_entity_poly.type
_entity_poly.pdbx_seq_one_letter_code
_entity_poly.pdbx_strand_id
1 'polypeptide(L)'
;RVEEANKFYTEALPKFIAVHEAHLKKNGSNGHYVGDSITLADIKTTLFIDCVLFLRPKGANEVPFSAEKTPLLWKVRETVDNHPRLAAWKKSQRYQELDASTMAMYKWE
;
A
#
# COMPACT_ATOMS: atom_id res chain seq x y z
N ARG A 1 10.19 -2.24 -18.64
CA ARG A 1 9.35 -1.74 -17.53
C ARG A 1 7.92 -2.26 -17.57
N VAL A 2 7.14 -2.07 -18.64
CA VAL A 2 5.75 -2.60 -18.71
C VAL A 2 5.71 -4.12 -18.63
N GLU A 3 6.56 -4.81 -19.40
CA GLU A 3 6.64 -6.28 -19.38
C GLU A 3 7.01 -6.84 -18.00
N GLU A 4 8.03 -6.27 -17.36
CA GLU A 4 8.47 -6.66 -16.01
C GLU A 4 7.37 -6.40 -14.96
N ALA A 5 6.69 -5.25 -15.07
CA ALA A 5 5.57 -4.92 -14.19
C ALA A 5 4.42 -5.93 -14.38
N ASN A 6 4.06 -6.24 -15.62
CA ASN A 6 3.01 -7.21 -15.92
C ASN A 6 3.39 -8.61 -15.41
N LYS A 7 4.64 -9.03 -15.57
CA LYS A 7 5.14 -10.30 -15.00
C LYS A 7 4.99 -10.33 -13.49
N PHE A 8 5.37 -9.25 -12.80
CA PHE A 8 5.18 -9.13 -11.36
C PHE A 8 3.68 -9.19 -10.98
N TYR A 9 2.81 -8.49 -11.70
CA TYR A 9 1.36 -8.45 -11.45
C TYR A 9 0.68 -9.80 -11.66
N THR A 10 1.17 -10.64 -12.57
CA THR A 10 0.57 -11.95 -12.88
C THR A 10 1.18 -13.10 -12.08
N GLU A 11 2.47 -13.07 -11.76
CA GLU A 11 3.17 -14.22 -11.17
C GLU A 11 3.37 -14.10 -9.64
N ALA A 12 3.64 -12.89 -9.16
CA ALA A 12 4.05 -12.65 -7.77
C ALA A 12 2.95 -11.99 -6.94
N LEU A 13 2.34 -10.92 -7.47
CA LEU A 13 1.32 -10.15 -6.77
C LEU A 13 0.10 -10.98 -6.31
N PRO A 14 -0.42 -11.94 -7.09
CA PRO A 14 -1.57 -12.74 -6.65
C PRO A 14 -1.23 -13.61 -5.43
N LYS A 15 0.00 -14.14 -5.35
CA LYS A 15 0.46 -14.93 -4.20
C LYS A 15 0.58 -14.05 -2.95
N PHE A 16 1.13 -12.86 -3.10
CA PHE A 16 1.17 -11.87 -2.02
C PHE A 16 -0.23 -11.57 -1.49
N ILE A 17 -1.16 -11.23 -2.39
CA ILE A 17 -2.55 -10.91 -2.02
C ILE A 17 -3.19 -12.08 -1.26
N ALA A 18 -3.11 -13.30 -1.82
CA ALA A 18 -3.73 -14.48 -1.21
C ALA A 18 -3.20 -14.76 0.21
N VAL A 19 -1.88 -14.68 0.41
CA VAL A 19 -1.26 -14.92 1.72
C VAL A 19 -1.69 -13.85 2.73
N HIS A 20 -1.65 -12.59 2.34
CA HIS A 20 -1.91 -11.49 3.25
C HIS A 20 -3.40 -11.34 3.59
N GLU A 21 -4.31 -11.50 2.63
CA GLU A 21 -5.76 -11.60 2.88
C GLU A 21 -6.08 -12.76 3.84
N ALA A 22 -5.44 -13.92 3.66
CA ALA A 22 -5.63 -15.05 4.57
C ALA A 22 -5.13 -14.77 6.00
N HIS A 23 -4.02 -14.03 6.16
CA HIS A 23 -3.51 -13.62 7.47
C HIS A 23 -4.45 -12.63 8.16
N LEU A 24 -4.92 -11.62 7.44
CA LEU A 24 -5.86 -10.63 7.95
C LEU A 24 -7.20 -11.28 8.35
N LYS A 25 -7.67 -12.25 7.56
CA LYS A 25 -8.86 -13.03 7.90
C LYS A 25 -8.67 -13.81 9.20
N LYS A 26 -7.50 -14.41 9.41
CA LYS A 26 -7.16 -15.12 10.67
C LYS A 26 -7.12 -14.17 11.86
N ASN A 27 -6.75 -12.91 11.67
CA ASN A 27 -6.78 -11.86 12.68
C ASN A 27 -8.17 -11.19 12.83
N GLY A 28 -9.24 -11.83 12.33
CA GLY A 28 -10.61 -11.36 12.52
C GLY A 28 -11.03 -10.19 11.62
N SER A 29 -10.27 -9.91 10.54
CA SER A 29 -10.66 -8.91 9.52
C SER A 29 -10.90 -7.50 10.07
N ASN A 30 -10.21 -7.12 11.15
CA ASN A 30 -10.44 -5.87 11.86
C ASN A 30 -9.69 -4.66 11.28
N GLY A 31 -8.84 -4.85 10.26
CA GLY A 31 -8.03 -3.78 9.67
C GLY A 31 -6.59 -3.73 10.20
N HIS A 32 -6.17 -4.76 10.95
CA HIS A 32 -4.81 -4.90 11.46
C HIS A 32 -4.25 -6.29 11.15
N TYR A 33 -2.94 -6.38 10.94
CA TYR A 33 -2.24 -7.68 10.81
C TYR A 33 -2.20 -8.45 12.13
N VAL A 34 -2.03 -7.75 13.26
CA VAL A 34 -1.84 -8.37 14.57
C VAL A 34 -2.62 -7.61 15.63
N GLY A 35 -3.48 -8.32 16.36
CA GLY A 35 -4.29 -7.71 17.42
C GLY A 35 -5.23 -6.67 16.84
N ASP A 36 -5.34 -5.52 17.51
CA ASP A 36 -6.30 -4.44 17.23
C ASP A 36 -5.62 -3.06 17.11
N SER A 37 -4.32 -3.01 16.87
CA SER A 37 -3.55 -1.77 16.80
C SER A 37 -2.65 -1.73 15.57
N ILE A 38 -2.32 -0.51 15.13
CA ILE A 38 -1.40 -0.31 14.00
C ILE A 38 0.01 -0.72 14.43
N THR A 39 0.58 -1.62 13.64
CA THR A 39 1.95 -2.09 13.74
C THR A 39 2.76 -1.68 12.50
N LEU A 40 4.06 -1.97 12.52
CA LEU A 40 4.91 -1.78 11.35
C LEU A 40 4.47 -2.61 10.13
N ALA A 41 3.81 -3.76 10.36
CA ALA A 41 3.32 -4.60 9.26
C ALA A 41 2.21 -3.91 8.46
N ASP A 42 1.30 -3.21 9.15
CA ASP A 42 0.23 -2.44 8.54
C ASP A 42 0.81 -1.29 7.70
N ILE A 43 1.73 -0.50 8.28
CA ILE A 43 2.37 0.63 7.61
C ILE A 43 3.14 0.19 6.36
N LYS A 44 3.93 -0.88 6.45
CA LYS A 44 4.71 -1.39 5.30
C LYS A 44 3.81 -1.93 4.19
N THR A 45 2.71 -2.58 4.55
CA THR A 45 1.74 -3.08 3.58
C THR A 45 1.05 -1.93 2.87
N THR A 46 0.59 -0.91 3.60
CA THR A 46 0.00 0.30 3.03
C THR A 46 0.96 0.98 2.05
N LEU A 47 2.22 1.19 2.46
CA LEU A 47 3.25 1.77 1.59
C LEU A 47 3.45 0.93 0.31
N PHE A 48 3.51 -0.39 0.43
CA PHE A 48 3.65 -1.27 -0.73
C PHE A 48 2.46 -1.14 -1.70
N ILE A 49 1.22 -1.14 -1.19
CA ILE A 49 0.02 -0.96 -2.01
C ILE A 49 0.08 0.39 -2.74
N ASP A 50 0.41 1.47 -2.02
CA ASP A 50 0.53 2.81 -2.60
C ASP A 50 1.60 2.86 -3.69
N CYS A 51 2.77 2.26 -3.47
CA CYS A 51 3.82 2.19 -4.48
C CYS A 51 3.36 1.43 -5.72
N VAL A 52 2.67 0.30 -5.58
CA VAL A 52 2.20 -0.50 -6.72
C VAL A 52 1.12 0.25 -7.52
N LEU A 53 0.24 1.00 -6.86
CA LEU A 53 -0.78 1.83 -7.51
C LEU A 53 -0.17 3.05 -8.21
N PHE A 54 0.69 3.79 -7.51
CA PHE A 54 1.24 5.07 -7.96
C PHE A 54 2.35 4.91 -9.00
N LEU A 55 3.21 3.90 -8.85
CA LEU A 55 4.34 3.64 -9.76
C LEU A 55 3.97 2.71 -10.92
N ARG A 56 2.68 2.40 -11.11
CA ARG A 56 2.21 1.57 -12.22
C ARG A 56 2.63 2.20 -13.56
N PRO A 57 3.45 1.54 -14.39
CA PRO A 57 3.84 2.08 -15.68
C PRO A 57 2.63 2.32 -16.58
N LYS A 58 2.64 3.42 -17.35
CA LYS A 58 1.60 3.69 -18.35
C LYS A 58 1.54 2.54 -19.36
N GLY A 59 0.35 1.97 -19.55
CA GLY A 59 0.12 0.80 -20.43
C GLY A 59 0.35 -0.57 -19.77
N ALA A 60 0.74 -0.62 -18.50
CA ALA A 60 0.73 -1.87 -17.73
C ALA A 60 -0.69 -2.25 -17.29
N ASN A 61 -0.87 -3.53 -16.97
CA ASN A 61 -2.14 -4.07 -16.52
C ASN A 61 -2.62 -3.41 -15.22
N GLU A 62 -3.93 -3.43 -15.01
CA GLU A 62 -4.49 -3.04 -13.72
C GLU A 62 -4.06 -3.99 -12.61
N VAL A 63 -3.77 -3.41 -11.45
CA VAL A 63 -3.50 -4.16 -10.22
C VAL A 63 -4.78 -4.28 -9.42
N PRO A 64 -5.03 -5.43 -8.76
CA PRO A 64 -6.32 -5.72 -8.15
C PRO A 64 -6.48 -5.10 -6.75
N PHE A 65 -5.82 -4.00 -6.42
CA PHE A 65 -5.99 -3.35 -5.12
C PHE A 65 -7.21 -2.41 -5.12
N SER A 66 -8.30 -2.87 -4.53
CA SER A 66 -9.52 -2.08 -4.28
C SER A 66 -10.33 -2.67 -3.13
N ALA A 67 -11.36 -1.97 -2.68
CA ALA A 67 -12.30 -2.46 -1.67
C ALA A 67 -13.03 -3.74 -2.13
N GLU A 68 -13.29 -3.88 -3.43
CA GLU A 68 -14.01 -5.03 -4.00
C GLU A 68 -13.08 -6.23 -4.24
N LYS A 69 -11.87 -5.99 -4.73
CA LYS A 69 -10.95 -7.05 -5.18
C LYS A 69 -10.06 -7.56 -4.04
N THR A 70 -9.69 -6.69 -3.08
CA THR A 70 -8.82 -7.01 -1.94
C THR A 70 -9.33 -6.34 -0.67
N PRO A 71 -10.52 -6.73 -0.17
CA PRO A 71 -11.23 -6.00 0.87
C PRO A 71 -10.44 -5.87 2.18
N LEU A 72 -9.70 -6.90 2.61
CA LEU A 72 -9.02 -6.84 3.91
C LEU A 72 -7.73 -6.03 3.83
N LEU A 73 -6.97 -6.18 2.74
CA LEU A 73 -5.81 -5.34 2.47
C LEU A 73 -6.22 -3.87 2.30
N TRP A 74 -7.34 -3.63 1.62
CA TRP A 74 -7.89 -2.29 1.45
C TRP A 74 -8.29 -1.68 2.79
N LYS A 75 -8.93 -2.46 3.67
CA LYS A 75 -9.26 -2.02 5.04
C LYS A 75 -8.01 -1.66 5.85
N VAL A 76 -6.92 -2.44 5.78
CA VAL A 76 -5.65 -2.08 6.44
C VAL A 76 -5.14 -0.74 5.93
N ARG A 77 -5.17 -0.54 4.60
CA ARG A 77 -4.77 0.72 3.98
C ARG A 77 -5.57 1.90 4.52
N GLU A 78 -6.90 1.78 4.55
CA GLU A 78 -7.79 2.81 5.09
C GLU A 78 -7.57 3.07 6.58
N THR A 79 -7.38 2.01 7.38
CA THR A 79 -7.11 2.13 8.82
C THR A 79 -5.82 2.91 9.07
N VAL A 80 -4.76 2.64 8.30
CA VAL A 80 -3.49 3.37 8.40
C VAL A 80 -3.64 4.81 7.92
N ASP A 81 -4.24 5.03 6.75
CA ASP A 81 -4.37 6.36 6.14
C ASP A 81 -5.21 7.32 6.99
N ASN A 82 -6.22 6.81 7.69
CA ASN A 82 -7.08 7.60 8.57
C ASN A 82 -6.51 7.79 10.00
N HIS A 83 -5.33 7.24 10.30
CA HIS A 83 -4.80 7.32 11.65
C HIS A 83 -4.37 8.76 12.03
N PRO A 84 -4.85 9.34 13.15
CA PRO A 84 -4.59 10.75 13.49
C PRO A 84 -3.11 11.11 13.57
N ARG A 85 -2.26 10.22 14.08
CA ARG A 85 -0.81 10.47 14.16
C ARG A 85 -0.15 10.51 12.79
N LEU A 86 -0.63 9.72 11.83
CA LEU A 86 -0.11 9.76 10.46
C LEU A 86 -0.54 11.07 9.77
N ALA A 87 -1.80 11.47 9.95
CA ALA A 87 -2.29 12.76 9.46
C ALA A 87 -1.49 13.94 10.06
N ALA A 88 -1.16 13.89 11.35
CA ALA A 88 -0.32 14.90 12.00
C ALA A 88 1.12 14.89 11.44
N TRP A 89 1.70 13.71 11.23
CA TRP A 89 3.02 13.56 10.62
C TRP A 89 3.09 14.14 9.19
N LYS A 90 2.11 13.84 8.35
CA LYS A 90 2.01 14.37 6.97
C LYS A 90 1.95 15.90 6.93
N LYS A 91 1.47 16.56 7.99
CA LYS A 91 1.45 18.02 8.14
C LYS A 91 2.76 18.61 8.70
N SER A 92 3.67 17.77 9.17
CA SER A 92 4.95 18.25 9.73
C SER A 92 5.86 18.79 8.64
N GLN A 93 6.68 19.79 8.98
CA GLN A 93 7.70 20.33 8.07
C GLN A 93 8.63 19.24 7.55
N ARG A 94 9.07 18.34 8.43
CA ARG A 94 9.99 17.26 8.07
C ARG A 94 9.41 16.35 6.98
N TYR A 95 8.12 16.02 7.07
CA TYR A 95 7.47 15.23 6.03
C TYR A 95 7.46 15.98 4.69
N GLN A 96 7.09 17.26 4.69
CA GLN A 96 7.03 18.08 3.48
C GLN A 96 8.40 18.22 2.80
N GLU A 97 9.48 18.35 3.58
CA GLU A 97 10.86 18.35 3.07
C GLU A 97 11.23 17.01 2.41
N LEU A 98 10.88 15.89 3.04
CA LEU A 98 11.14 14.56 2.50
C LEU A 98 10.34 14.30 1.21
N ASP A 99 9.08 14.72 1.18
CA ASP A 99 8.20 14.57 0.04
C ASP A 99 8.72 15.39 -1.16
N ALA A 100 9.04 16.67 -0.94
CA ALA A 100 9.63 17.54 -1.96
C ALA A 100 10.98 16.99 -2.48
N SER A 101 11.83 16.49 -1.58
CA SER A 101 13.11 15.88 -1.96
C SER A 101 12.91 14.62 -2.81
N THR A 102 11.91 13.81 -2.47
CA THR A 102 11.56 12.61 -3.23
C THR A 102 11.05 12.97 -4.61
N MET A 103 10.14 13.93 -4.73
CA MET A 103 9.65 14.42 -6.03
C MET A 103 10.78 14.94 -6.92
N ALA A 104 11.70 15.73 -6.34
CA ALA A 104 12.84 16.28 -7.07
C ALA A 104 13.80 15.20 -7.58
N MET A 105 14.05 14.15 -6.79
CA MET A 105 14.93 13.03 -7.17
C MET A 105 14.41 12.28 -8.40
N TYR A 106 13.09 12.06 -8.48
CA TYR A 106 12.50 11.19 -9.49
C TYR A 106 12.06 11.92 -10.77
N LYS A 107 12.31 13.24 -10.91
CA LYS A 107 11.97 14.07 -12.08
C LYS A 107 10.60 13.69 -12.66
N TRP A 108 9.57 13.82 -11.82
CA TRP A 108 8.19 13.65 -12.25
C TRP A 108 7.81 14.82 -13.18
N GLU A 109 8.21 14.73 -14.46
CA GLU A 109 7.74 15.55 -15.59
C GLU A 109 6.62 14.84 -16.35
#